data_AF-A0A399D2Z3-F1
#
_entry.id   AF-A0A399D2Z3-F1
#
_cell.length_a   1.000
_cell.length_b   1.000
_cell.length_c   1.000
_cell.angle_alpha   90.00
_cell.angle_beta   90.00
_cell.angle_gamma   90.00
#
_symmetry.space_group_name_H-M   'P 1'
#
loop_
_entity.id
_entity.type
_entity.pdbx_description
1 polymer ?
#
loop_
_entity_poly.entity_id
_entity_poly.type
_entity_poly.pdbx_seq_one_letter_code
_entity_poly.pdbx_strand_id
1 'polypeptide(L)'
;MIATKECLLTDCSFKNIGRYAVTVDYEDIPLSAGKNPVLSKNNGIVNCTVCQTGTGGIKLNGGNRNTLESAGNYVENSVIHDFNRIAKTYCAGIRISGVGNRISNNEIFNSPHSAILLHGNDHLIEYNEIHNVCLVTDDVGAVYYGRNPSFRGNVVRFNYFHHLGDVYRTTAVYHDDGACAMEVHGNIFYKAGTIPVLIGGGSDNVYTNNIFIDTPIGIKVDNRMQAFEWAKPMIAAGGVIEQRLAAVKYNQPPYSERYPELAKYWDEDPSLPKRNLIDENVFVQVDQIIKRVDEGVNTDKKLLEFTDNNYITNEDPGFVDKENQNFKLKDTSVIFKKIPGFKQIPVEKIGPL
;
A
#
# COMPACT_ATOMS: atom_id res chain seq x y z
N MET A 1 -10.08 25.66 8.00
CA MET A 1 -9.94 24.90 9.28
C MET A 1 -8.60 25.21 9.93
N ILE A 2 -8.52 25.21 11.27
CA ILE A 2 -7.26 25.30 12.02
C ILE A 2 -6.70 23.86 12.12
N ALA A 3 -5.43 23.65 11.80
CA ALA A 3 -4.81 22.33 11.95
C ALA A 3 -4.78 21.85 13.41
N THR A 4 -4.88 20.55 13.60
CA THR A 4 -4.98 19.91 14.92
C THR A 4 -3.63 19.37 15.37
N LYS A 5 -3.31 19.52 16.65
CA LYS A 5 -2.08 18.98 17.23
C LYS A 5 -2.40 18.23 18.50
N GLU A 6 -1.80 17.05 18.66
CA GLU A 6 -1.84 16.28 19.91
C GLU A 6 -3.28 15.96 20.39
N CYS A 7 -4.23 15.83 19.46
CA CYS A 7 -5.58 15.39 19.78
C CYS A 7 -5.65 13.86 19.80
N LEU A 8 -6.20 13.28 20.86
CA LEU A 8 -6.41 11.84 21.00
C LEU A 8 -7.91 11.54 21.08
N LEU A 9 -8.40 10.71 20.16
CA LEU A 9 -9.70 10.05 20.26
C LEU A 9 -9.44 8.61 20.68
N THR A 10 -9.95 8.21 21.84
CA THR A 10 -9.72 6.86 22.37
C THR A 10 -10.99 6.24 22.93
N ASP A 11 -11.12 4.92 22.80
CA ASP A 11 -12.25 4.12 23.31
C ASP A 11 -13.62 4.61 22.80
N CYS A 12 -13.66 5.12 21.56
CA CYS A 12 -14.85 5.70 20.94
C CYS A 12 -15.54 4.75 19.96
N SER A 13 -16.86 4.90 19.80
CA SER A 13 -17.64 4.23 18.76
C SER A 13 -18.30 5.23 17.83
N PHE A 14 -17.98 5.17 16.54
CA PHE A 14 -18.55 6.01 15.49
C PHE A 14 -19.42 5.16 14.58
N LYS A 15 -20.74 5.39 14.60
CA LYS A 15 -21.72 4.54 13.92
C LYS A 15 -22.80 5.35 13.19
N ASN A 16 -23.28 4.84 12.06
CA ASN A 16 -24.39 5.43 11.29
C ASN A 16 -24.12 6.86 10.80
N ILE A 17 -22.90 7.12 10.32
CA ILE A 17 -22.49 8.43 9.83
C ILE A 17 -22.60 8.48 8.30
N GLY A 18 -23.24 9.51 7.74
CA GLY A 18 -23.48 9.60 6.29
C GLY A 18 -22.24 9.83 5.42
N ARG A 19 -21.10 10.22 6.02
CA ARG A 19 -19.80 10.44 5.35
C ARG A 19 -18.67 9.76 6.15
N TYR A 20 -17.46 10.33 6.14
CA TYR A 20 -16.34 9.88 6.98
C TYR A 20 -16.66 10.13 8.45
N ALA A 21 -16.31 9.19 9.32
CA ALA A 21 -16.53 9.26 10.77
C ALA A 21 -15.59 10.26 11.44
N VAL A 22 -14.30 10.18 11.13
CA VAL A 22 -13.26 11.04 11.70
C VAL A 22 -12.45 11.67 10.57
N THR A 23 -12.12 12.94 10.70
CA THR A 23 -11.30 13.67 9.73
C THR A 23 -10.26 14.49 10.48
N VAL A 24 -9.02 13.98 10.47
CA VAL A 24 -7.82 14.75 10.78
C VAL A 24 -7.33 15.31 9.46
N ASP A 25 -7.71 16.55 9.17
CA ASP A 25 -7.41 17.17 7.89
C ASP A 25 -7.16 18.67 8.05
N TYR A 26 -6.39 19.22 7.13
CA TYR A 26 -6.34 20.65 6.87
C TYR A 26 -6.66 20.82 5.39
N GLU A 27 -7.43 21.84 5.01
CA GLU A 27 -7.65 22.10 3.59
C GLU A 27 -6.30 22.30 2.91
N ASP A 28 -6.05 21.55 1.83
CA ASP A 28 -5.03 21.85 0.82
C ASP A 28 -5.37 23.23 0.20
N ILE A 29 -5.13 24.30 0.95
CA ILE A 29 -5.16 25.66 0.42
C ILE A 29 -4.05 25.67 -0.63
N PRO A 30 -4.35 25.95 -1.91
CA PRO A 30 -3.31 26.13 -2.91
C PRO A 30 -2.27 27.11 -2.37
N LEU A 31 -1.00 26.72 -2.36
CA LEU A 31 0.12 27.52 -1.83
C LEU A 31 0.37 28.84 -2.58
N SER A 32 -0.56 29.30 -3.42
CA SER A 32 -0.57 30.64 -3.99
C SER A 32 -0.76 31.75 -2.94
N ALA A 33 -1.06 31.41 -1.69
CA ALA A 33 -1.37 32.38 -0.63
C ALA A 33 -0.20 32.76 0.31
N GLY A 34 1.05 32.37 0.04
CA GLY A 34 2.24 32.89 0.76
C GLY A 34 2.28 32.67 2.28
N LYS A 35 1.41 31.82 2.83
CA LYS A 35 1.36 31.46 4.25
C LYS A 35 1.88 30.04 4.42
N ASN A 36 2.80 29.85 5.38
CA ASN A 36 3.15 28.51 5.85
C ASN A 36 1.89 27.86 6.41
N PRO A 37 1.41 26.74 5.84
CA PRO A 37 0.21 26.08 6.35
C PRO A 37 0.48 25.62 7.78
N VAL A 38 -0.48 25.83 8.68
CA VAL A 38 -0.47 25.14 9.97
C VAL A 38 -0.87 23.70 9.66
N LEU A 39 -0.04 22.73 10.05
CA LEU A 39 -0.18 21.32 9.68
C LEU A 39 -0.66 20.49 10.87
N SER A 40 -1.54 19.54 10.59
CA SER A 40 -2.01 18.60 11.60
C SER A 40 -0.90 17.62 11.96
N LYS A 41 -0.61 17.47 13.26
CA LYS A 41 0.50 16.62 13.76
C LYS A 41 0.14 15.87 15.04
N ASN A 42 0.71 14.69 15.21
CA ASN A 42 0.62 13.88 16.44
C ASN A 42 -0.82 13.63 16.93
N ASN A 43 -1.80 13.52 16.02
CA ASN A 43 -3.17 13.17 16.38
C ASN A 43 -3.37 11.65 16.34
N GLY A 44 -4.07 11.10 17.32
CA GLY A 44 -4.30 9.67 17.48
C GLY A 44 -5.78 9.30 17.43
N ILE A 45 -6.09 8.20 16.75
CA ILE A 45 -7.36 7.48 16.87
C ILE A 45 -7.02 6.08 17.35
N VAL A 46 -7.36 5.75 18.60
CA VAL A 46 -6.85 4.57 19.30
C VAL A 46 -8.00 3.78 19.94
N ASN A 47 -8.00 2.45 19.88
CA ASN A 47 -9.05 1.63 20.52
C ASN A 47 -10.47 2.02 20.06
N CYS A 48 -10.64 2.44 18.81
CA CYS A 48 -11.92 2.93 18.31
C CYS A 48 -12.62 1.88 17.44
N THR A 49 -13.95 1.95 17.39
CA THR A 49 -14.74 1.27 16.36
C THR A 49 -15.35 2.29 15.42
N VAL A 50 -15.12 2.12 14.12
CA VAL A 50 -15.76 2.92 13.05
C VAL A 50 -16.58 1.99 12.18
N CYS A 51 -17.90 2.16 12.18
CA CYS A 51 -18.74 1.30 11.38
C CYS A 51 -19.97 1.95 10.76
N GLN A 52 -20.49 1.29 9.74
CA GLN A 52 -21.75 1.66 9.09
C GLN A 52 -21.74 3.08 8.50
N THR A 53 -20.61 3.50 7.93
CA THR A 53 -20.43 4.83 7.34
C THR A 53 -20.88 4.88 5.87
N GLY A 54 -21.38 6.04 5.43
CA GLY A 54 -21.88 6.24 4.08
C GLY A 54 -20.77 6.34 3.03
N THR A 55 -19.64 6.96 3.39
CA THR A 55 -18.42 6.99 2.57
C THR A 55 -17.32 6.20 3.29
N GLY A 56 -16.08 6.70 3.39
CA GLY A 56 -15.01 6.00 4.12
C GLY A 56 -15.14 6.04 5.64
N GLY A 57 -14.13 5.55 6.34
CA GLY A 57 -14.05 5.58 7.81
C GLY A 57 -13.33 6.83 8.32
N ILE A 58 -12.01 6.87 8.18
CA ILE A 58 -11.13 7.90 8.75
C ILE A 58 -10.36 8.60 7.62
N LYS A 59 -10.21 9.92 7.71
CA LYS A 59 -9.18 10.67 6.96
C LYS A 59 -8.07 11.08 7.91
N LEU A 60 -6.84 10.71 7.57
CA LEU A 60 -5.64 10.98 8.33
C LEU A 60 -4.64 11.73 7.44
N ASN A 61 -4.64 13.06 7.53
CA ASN A 61 -3.76 13.94 6.77
C ASN A 61 -2.90 14.79 7.72
N GLY A 62 -1.66 15.04 7.31
CA GLY A 62 -0.74 15.92 8.02
C GLY A 62 0.67 15.86 7.47
N GLY A 63 1.53 16.74 7.96
CA GLY A 63 2.91 16.86 7.49
C GLY A 63 3.01 17.71 6.23
N ASN A 64 4.24 17.96 5.78
CA ASN A 64 4.50 18.85 4.65
C ASN A 64 5.26 18.10 3.56
N ARG A 65 4.63 17.88 2.42
CA ARG A 65 5.30 17.21 1.30
C ARG A 65 6.46 18.03 0.74
N ASN A 66 6.35 19.36 0.64
CA ASN A 66 7.42 20.19 0.07
C ASN A 66 8.71 20.18 0.88
N THR A 67 8.61 19.96 2.20
CA THR A 67 9.78 19.89 3.10
C THR A 67 10.03 18.49 3.64
N LEU A 68 9.21 17.50 3.26
CA LEU A 68 9.18 16.14 3.82
C LEU A 68 9.11 16.12 5.36
N GLU A 69 8.44 17.12 5.93
CA GLU A 69 8.24 17.20 7.38
C GLU A 69 7.14 16.23 7.81
N SER A 70 7.51 15.26 8.65
CA SER A 70 6.59 14.24 9.18
C SER A 70 5.50 14.84 10.07
N ALA A 71 4.32 14.22 10.03
CA ALA A 71 3.18 14.59 10.85
C ALA A 71 3.04 13.76 12.13
N GLY A 72 3.38 12.47 12.08
CA GLY A 72 3.21 11.56 13.21
C GLY A 72 1.76 11.31 13.63
N ASN A 73 0.76 11.54 12.77
CA ASN A 73 -0.61 11.13 13.11
C ASN A 73 -0.78 9.62 12.94
N TYR A 74 -1.69 9.02 13.71
CA TYR A 74 -1.82 7.57 13.76
C TYR A 74 -3.26 7.09 13.98
N VAL A 75 -3.57 5.95 13.38
CA VAL A 75 -4.73 5.11 13.70
C VAL A 75 -4.20 3.78 14.22
N GLU A 76 -4.58 3.43 15.45
CA GLU A 76 -4.00 2.30 16.16
C GLU A 76 -5.06 1.49 16.90
N ASN A 77 -4.87 0.17 16.98
CA ASN A 77 -5.71 -0.73 17.76
C ASN A 77 -7.22 -0.55 17.53
N SER A 78 -7.64 -0.32 16.29
CA SER A 78 -9.02 0.05 15.97
C SER A 78 -9.66 -0.91 14.98
N VAL A 79 -10.99 -0.99 15.01
CA VAL A 79 -11.79 -1.84 14.13
C VAL A 79 -12.61 -0.96 13.18
N ILE A 80 -12.40 -1.11 11.87
CA ILE A 80 -13.04 -0.31 10.83
C ILE A 80 -13.78 -1.22 9.85
N HIS A 81 -15.11 -1.19 9.84
CA HIS A 81 -15.89 -2.11 9.01
C HIS A 81 -17.22 -1.55 8.51
N ASP A 82 -17.84 -2.19 7.51
CA ASP A 82 -19.14 -1.76 6.96
C ASP A 82 -19.14 -0.29 6.49
N PHE A 83 -18.01 0.18 5.95
CA PHE A 83 -17.90 1.49 5.33
C PHE A 83 -18.34 1.44 3.86
N ASN A 84 -18.45 2.60 3.22
CA ASN A 84 -18.91 2.77 1.84
C ASN A 84 -20.35 2.29 1.59
N ARG A 85 -21.28 2.56 2.51
CA ARG A 85 -22.69 2.16 2.34
C ARG A 85 -23.40 2.94 1.23
N ILE A 86 -22.99 4.19 0.98
CA ILE A 86 -23.54 5.09 -0.04
C ILE A 86 -22.55 5.23 -1.21
N ALA A 87 -21.35 5.75 -0.98
CA ALA A 87 -20.32 5.90 -2.01
C ALA A 87 -19.45 4.64 -2.08
N LYS A 88 -19.56 3.87 -3.17
CA LYS A 88 -18.94 2.55 -3.28
C LYS A 88 -17.45 2.57 -3.64
N THR A 89 -16.96 3.59 -4.33
CA THR A 89 -15.58 3.66 -4.85
C THR A 89 -14.83 4.87 -4.31
N TYR A 90 -13.49 4.80 -4.33
CA TYR A 90 -12.56 5.90 -3.96
C TYR A 90 -12.82 6.56 -2.60
N CYS A 91 -13.47 5.81 -1.71
CA CYS A 91 -13.58 6.09 -0.29
C CYS A 91 -13.01 4.86 0.42
N ALA A 92 -12.08 5.06 1.35
CA ALA A 92 -11.40 3.96 2.02
C ALA A 92 -11.79 3.90 3.50
N GLY A 93 -11.58 2.74 4.12
CA GLY A 93 -11.68 2.59 5.57
C GLY A 93 -10.80 3.62 6.25
N ILE A 94 -9.56 3.77 5.77
CA ILE A 94 -8.66 4.85 6.17
C ILE A 94 -8.04 5.49 4.91
N ARG A 95 -8.24 6.80 4.73
CA ARG A 95 -7.45 7.58 3.77
C ARG A 95 -6.27 8.20 4.50
N ILE A 96 -5.05 7.83 4.09
CA ILE A 96 -3.80 8.35 4.66
C ILE A 96 -3.13 9.27 3.65
N SER A 97 -2.81 10.49 4.07
CA SER A 97 -2.20 11.50 3.21
C SER A 97 -1.07 12.26 3.91
N GLY A 98 -0.20 12.90 3.12
CA GLY A 98 0.82 13.83 3.62
C GLY A 98 2.18 13.16 3.83
N VAL A 99 2.77 13.27 5.02
CA VAL A 99 4.09 12.69 5.32
C VAL A 99 4.13 12.05 6.71
N GLY A 100 4.62 10.80 6.81
CA GLY A 100 5.02 10.22 8.09
C GLY A 100 3.88 9.87 9.07
N ASN A 101 2.71 9.52 8.54
CA ASN A 101 1.58 8.99 9.32
C ASN A 101 1.62 7.45 9.45
N ARG A 102 0.97 6.90 10.49
CA ARG A 102 0.95 5.45 10.79
C ARG A 102 -0.47 4.85 10.83
N ILE A 103 -0.61 3.63 10.33
CA ILE A 103 -1.79 2.77 10.53
C ILE A 103 -1.27 1.45 11.11
N SER A 104 -1.53 1.18 12.39
CA SER A 104 -0.98 0.01 13.06
C SER A 104 -2.00 -0.80 13.87
N ASN A 105 -1.88 -2.13 13.89
CA ASN A 105 -2.69 -2.97 14.77
C ASN A 105 -4.22 -2.82 14.59
N ASN A 106 -4.68 -2.55 13.37
CA ASN A 106 -6.12 -2.40 13.10
C ASN A 106 -6.70 -3.65 12.43
N GLU A 107 -8.01 -3.83 12.56
CA GLU A 107 -8.80 -4.75 11.74
C GLU A 107 -9.65 -3.92 10.77
N ILE A 108 -9.50 -4.14 9.45
CA ILE A 108 -10.24 -3.38 8.43
C ILE A 108 -10.95 -4.35 7.48
N PHE A 109 -12.29 -4.36 7.51
CA PHE A 109 -13.02 -5.40 6.80
C PHE A 109 -14.43 -5.05 6.31
N ASN A 110 -15.01 -5.99 5.57
CA ASN A 110 -16.40 -5.97 5.09
C ASN A 110 -16.75 -4.67 4.34
N SER A 111 -16.11 -4.45 3.20
CA SER A 111 -16.31 -3.24 2.40
C SER A 111 -16.23 -3.48 0.90
N PRO A 112 -17.00 -2.74 0.08
CA PRO A 112 -16.99 -2.89 -1.38
C PRO A 112 -15.64 -2.54 -2.04
N HIS A 113 -14.77 -1.76 -1.40
CA HIS A 113 -13.59 -1.14 -2.02
C HIS A 113 -12.39 -1.11 -1.06
N SER A 114 -11.36 -0.31 -1.37
CA SER A 114 -10.08 -0.26 -0.65
C SER A 114 -10.20 -0.09 0.87
N ALA A 115 -9.38 -0.83 1.61
CA ALA A 115 -9.17 -0.63 3.05
C ALA A 115 -8.42 0.68 3.33
N ILE A 116 -7.32 0.90 2.60
CA ILE A 116 -6.42 2.04 2.75
C ILE A 116 -6.18 2.70 1.39
N LEU A 117 -6.46 3.99 1.31
CA LEU A 117 -6.13 4.81 0.14
C LEU A 117 -5.02 5.81 0.52
N LEU A 118 -3.84 5.66 -0.09
CA LEU A 118 -2.62 6.35 0.30
C LEU A 118 -2.25 7.48 -0.67
N HIS A 119 -1.84 8.63 -0.12
CA HIS A 119 -1.33 9.78 -0.86
C HIS A 119 -0.20 10.49 -0.10
N GLY A 120 1.05 10.08 -0.27
CA GLY A 120 2.11 10.76 0.46
C GLY A 120 3.41 10.01 0.56
N ASN A 121 4.21 10.45 1.52
CA ASN A 121 5.59 10.03 1.72
C ASN A 121 5.77 9.42 3.11
N ASP A 122 6.67 8.45 3.22
CA ASP A 122 7.14 7.92 4.50
C ASP A 122 6.03 7.40 5.45
N HIS A 123 4.89 6.94 4.91
CA HIS A 123 3.83 6.34 5.71
C HIS A 123 4.20 4.92 6.15
N LEU A 124 3.74 4.53 7.33
CA LEU A 124 3.93 3.20 7.88
C LEU A 124 2.58 2.49 8.07
N ILE A 125 2.42 1.35 7.42
CA ILE A 125 1.23 0.48 7.52
C ILE A 125 1.72 -0.86 8.06
N GLU A 126 1.46 -1.15 9.34
CA GLU A 126 2.02 -2.35 9.98
C GLU A 126 1.08 -3.09 10.92
N TYR A 127 1.24 -4.41 11.03
CA TYR A 127 0.48 -5.23 11.99
C TYR A 127 -1.04 -5.15 11.83
N ASN A 128 -1.57 -4.78 10.66
CA ASN A 128 -3.01 -4.74 10.43
C ASN A 128 -3.52 -6.08 9.89
N GLU A 129 -4.73 -6.45 10.29
CA GLU A 129 -5.51 -7.51 9.67
C GLU A 129 -6.51 -6.87 8.69
N ILE A 130 -6.44 -7.24 7.42
CA ILE A 130 -7.25 -6.65 6.35
C ILE A 130 -7.90 -7.77 5.55
N HIS A 131 -9.23 -7.86 5.63
CA HIS A 131 -9.98 -8.95 5.01
C HIS A 131 -11.35 -8.55 4.50
N ASN A 132 -11.91 -9.33 3.57
CA ASN A 132 -13.24 -9.08 3.02
C ASN A 132 -13.46 -7.62 2.57
N VAL A 133 -12.43 -6.99 2.02
CA VAL A 133 -12.50 -5.71 1.32
C VAL A 133 -12.40 -5.92 -0.18
N CYS A 134 -12.61 -4.86 -0.97
CA CYS A 134 -12.57 -4.94 -2.44
C CYS A 134 -13.64 -5.88 -3.02
N LEU A 135 -14.80 -6.01 -2.37
CA LEU A 135 -15.80 -7.03 -2.70
C LEU A 135 -16.65 -6.75 -3.94
N VAL A 136 -16.78 -5.49 -4.37
CA VAL A 136 -17.82 -5.09 -5.34
C VAL A 136 -17.25 -4.34 -6.55
N THR A 137 -16.00 -3.91 -6.50
CA THR A 137 -15.41 -3.02 -7.50
C THR A 137 -14.27 -3.71 -8.23
N ASP A 138 -14.11 -3.41 -9.52
CA ASP A 138 -12.94 -3.81 -10.31
C ASP A 138 -11.80 -2.80 -10.18
N ASP A 139 -10.58 -3.23 -10.52
CA ASP A 139 -9.36 -2.41 -10.53
C ASP A 139 -9.07 -1.75 -9.17
N VAL A 140 -8.91 -2.58 -8.14
CA VAL A 140 -8.87 -2.12 -6.75
C VAL A 140 -7.78 -2.82 -5.93
N GLY A 141 -7.18 -2.06 -5.01
CA GLY A 141 -6.24 -2.56 -4.00
C GLY A 141 -6.77 -2.42 -2.59
N ALA A 142 -6.45 -3.35 -1.68
CA ALA A 142 -6.71 -3.18 -0.25
C ALA A 142 -5.87 -2.01 0.30
N VAL A 143 -4.58 -1.96 -0.05
CA VAL A 143 -3.71 -0.78 0.02
C VAL A 143 -3.52 -0.26 -1.40
N TYR A 144 -4.02 0.94 -1.68
CA TYR A 144 -4.07 1.50 -3.03
C TYR A 144 -3.47 2.92 -3.06
N TYR A 145 -2.53 3.14 -3.98
CA TYR A 145 -2.00 4.45 -4.37
C TYR A 145 -1.57 4.43 -5.85
N GLY A 146 -1.40 5.60 -6.46
CA GLY A 146 -0.90 5.64 -7.84
C GLY A 146 -0.79 7.02 -8.49
N ARG A 147 -0.34 7.01 -9.76
CA ARG A 147 -0.19 8.18 -10.64
C ARG A 147 0.77 9.25 -10.09
N ASN A 148 1.59 8.95 -9.09
CA ASN A 148 2.51 9.91 -8.50
C ASN A 148 3.80 9.24 -8.01
N PRO A 149 4.87 9.23 -8.83
CA PRO A 149 6.13 8.61 -8.47
C PRO A 149 6.87 9.31 -7.31
N SER A 150 6.41 10.49 -6.87
CA SER A 150 6.93 11.17 -5.67
C SER A 150 6.34 10.66 -4.35
N PHE A 151 5.35 9.75 -4.36
CA PHE A 151 4.81 9.10 -3.15
C PHE A 151 5.72 7.94 -2.69
N ARG A 152 6.92 8.28 -2.21
CA ARG A 152 8.02 7.34 -1.93
C ARG A 152 8.28 7.18 -0.43
N GLY A 153 8.98 6.10 -0.07
CA GLY A 153 9.41 5.82 1.30
C GLY A 153 8.32 5.18 2.17
N ASN A 154 7.20 4.82 1.57
CA ASN A 154 6.11 4.17 2.28
C ASN A 154 6.46 2.70 2.57
N VAL A 155 6.08 2.21 3.75
CA VAL A 155 6.37 0.85 4.21
C VAL A 155 5.07 0.14 4.55
N VAL A 156 4.86 -1.05 3.98
CA VAL A 156 3.78 -1.98 4.31
C VAL A 156 4.41 -3.24 4.87
N ARG A 157 4.33 -3.45 6.19
CA ARG A 157 5.02 -4.58 6.82
C ARG A 157 4.22 -5.33 7.87
N PHE A 158 4.44 -6.64 7.97
CA PHE A 158 3.83 -7.47 9.01
C PHE A 158 2.29 -7.40 9.06
N ASN A 159 1.63 -7.15 7.93
CA ASN A 159 0.17 -7.18 7.84
C ASN A 159 -0.31 -8.57 7.40
N TYR A 160 -1.57 -8.90 7.72
CA TYR A 160 -2.24 -10.09 7.24
C TYR A 160 -3.39 -9.69 6.30
N PHE A 161 -3.22 -9.99 5.01
CA PHE A 161 -4.24 -9.78 3.99
C PHE A 161 -4.92 -11.11 3.68
N HIS A 162 -6.22 -11.23 3.92
CA HIS A 162 -6.93 -12.48 3.65
C HIS A 162 -8.36 -12.35 3.17
N HIS A 163 -8.81 -13.30 2.34
CA HIS A 163 -10.18 -13.33 1.82
C HIS A 163 -10.63 -11.99 1.19
N LEU A 164 -9.74 -11.38 0.40
CA LEU A 164 -10.12 -10.20 -0.39
C LEU A 164 -11.05 -10.64 -1.53
N GLY A 165 -11.81 -9.71 -2.12
CA GLY A 165 -12.71 -10.03 -3.23
C GLY A 165 -12.00 -10.74 -4.39
N ASP A 166 -12.60 -11.81 -4.91
CA ASP A 166 -12.01 -12.71 -5.91
C ASP A 166 -12.76 -12.73 -7.25
N VAL A 167 -13.85 -11.97 -7.36
CA VAL A 167 -14.68 -11.87 -8.58
C VAL A 167 -14.06 -10.96 -9.63
N TYR A 168 -13.38 -9.89 -9.21
CA TYR A 168 -12.82 -8.84 -10.09
C TYR A 168 -11.29 -8.76 -9.98
N ARG A 169 -10.67 -7.79 -10.65
CA ARG A 169 -9.22 -7.51 -10.51
C ARG A 169 -8.98 -6.83 -9.16
N THR A 170 -8.68 -7.66 -8.18
CA THR A 170 -8.46 -7.27 -6.79
C THR A 170 -7.04 -7.58 -6.37
N THR A 171 -6.45 -6.61 -5.69
CA THR A 171 -5.07 -6.64 -5.23
C THR A 171 -5.01 -6.38 -3.72
N ALA A 172 -4.03 -6.95 -3.03
CA ALA A 172 -3.72 -6.55 -1.66
C ALA A 172 -2.92 -5.25 -1.63
N VAL A 173 -1.77 -5.21 -2.31
CA VAL A 173 -0.94 -3.99 -2.48
C VAL A 173 -0.88 -3.58 -3.95
N TYR A 174 -1.53 -2.47 -4.28
CA TYR A 174 -1.64 -1.97 -5.66
C TYR A 174 -0.79 -0.71 -5.86
N HIS A 175 0.31 -0.86 -6.61
CA HIS A 175 1.14 0.23 -7.13
C HIS A 175 0.61 0.64 -8.50
N ASP A 176 -0.41 1.49 -8.51
CA ASP A 176 -1.11 1.83 -9.73
C ASP A 176 -0.40 2.94 -10.51
N ASP A 177 -0.45 2.84 -11.84
CA ASP A 177 -0.02 3.90 -12.75
C ASP A 177 1.32 4.59 -12.40
N GLY A 178 2.40 3.83 -12.36
CA GLY A 178 3.74 4.35 -12.14
C GLY A 178 4.03 4.71 -10.68
N ALA A 179 3.29 4.16 -9.72
CA ALA A 179 3.63 4.29 -8.30
C ALA A 179 4.95 3.56 -7.98
N CYS A 180 5.80 4.20 -7.18
CA CYS A 180 7.18 3.74 -6.97
C CYS A 180 7.55 3.65 -5.49
N ALA A 181 8.68 2.99 -5.22
CA ALA A 181 9.44 3.05 -3.96
C ALA A 181 8.63 2.83 -2.68
N MET A 182 7.81 1.77 -2.70
CA MET A 182 7.24 1.21 -1.48
C MET A 182 8.00 -0.07 -1.12
N GLU A 183 8.31 -0.20 0.17
CA GLU A 183 8.83 -1.43 0.76
C GLU A 183 7.66 -2.26 1.29
N VAL A 184 7.61 -3.52 0.89
CA VAL A 184 6.60 -4.49 1.31
C VAL A 184 7.30 -5.68 1.94
N HIS A 185 7.27 -5.73 3.27
CA HIS A 185 8.13 -6.63 4.04
C HIS A 185 7.37 -7.49 5.06
N GLY A 186 7.59 -8.81 5.06
CA GLY A 186 7.10 -9.63 6.17
C GLY A 186 5.57 -9.74 6.27
N ASN A 187 4.83 -9.50 5.19
CA ASN A 187 3.37 -9.62 5.18
C ASN A 187 2.95 -11.05 4.82
N ILE A 188 1.72 -11.39 5.20
CA ILE A 188 1.07 -12.65 4.83
C ILE A 188 -0.09 -12.33 3.90
N PHE A 189 -0.10 -12.97 2.73
CA PHE A 189 -1.13 -12.86 1.70
C PHE A 189 -1.81 -14.21 1.54
N TYR A 190 -2.99 -14.41 2.11
CA TYR A 190 -3.75 -15.66 2.03
C TYR A 190 -5.08 -15.47 1.32
N LYS A 191 -5.29 -16.04 0.12
CA LYS A 191 -6.48 -15.72 -0.70
C LYS A 191 -6.66 -14.21 -0.86
N ALA A 192 -5.56 -13.51 -1.10
CA ALA A 192 -5.49 -12.05 -1.06
C ALA A 192 -5.90 -11.42 -2.40
N GLY A 193 -7.06 -11.83 -2.93
CA GLY A 193 -7.61 -11.38 -4.21
C GLY A 193 -7.08 -12.18 -5.41
N THR A 194 -7.46 -11.76 -6.61
CA THR A 194 -7.04 -12.41 -7.86
C THR A 194 -5.59 -12.12 -8.22
N ILE A 195 -5.04 -11.01 -7.74
CA ILE A 195 -3.69 -10.53 -8.02
C ILE A 195 -3.13 -9.88 -6.73
N PRO A 196 -2.58 -10.62 -5.75
CA PRO A 196 -2.16 -10.06 -4.46
C PRO A 196 -1.28 -8.82 -4.57
N VAL A 197 -0.38 -8.79 -5.56
CA VAL A 197 0.49 -7.65 -5.84
C VAL A 197 0.38 -7.26 -7.30
N LEU A 198 0.14 -5.97 -7.55
CA LEU A 198 0.14 -5.39 -8.89
C LEU A 198 1.09 -4.18 -8.94
N ILE A 199 2.18 -4.33 -9.69
CA ILE A 199 3.11 -3.26 -10.03
C ILE A 199 2.79 -2.77 -11.44
N GLY A 200 1.96 -1.72 -11.51
CA GLY A 200 1.47 -1.14 -12.74
C GLY A 200 2.40 -0.05 -13.29
N GLY A 201 3.43 -0.40 -14.06
CA GLY A 201 4.36 0.58 -14.64
C GLY A 201 5.35 1.22 -13.64
N GLY A 202 5.26 0.88 -12.36
CA GLY A 202 6.07 1.44 -11.27
C GLY A 202 7.51 0.92 -11.19
N SER A 203 8.35 1.63 -10.44
CA SER A 203 9.76 1.30 -10.21
C SER A 203 10.13 1.30 -8.72
N ASP A 204 11.27 0.72 -8.39
CA ASP A 204 11.88 0.77 -7.05
C ASP A 204 11.05 0.11 -5.93
N ASN A 205 10.08 -0.73 -6.27
CA ASN A 205 9.27 -1.43 -5.26
C ASN A 205 10.00 -2.69 -4.77
N VAL A 206 10.10 -2.87 -3.46
CA VAL A 206 10.88 -3.94 -2.85
C VAL A 206 9.96 -4.86 -2.05
N TYR A 207 9.98 -6.15 -2.38
CA TYR A 207 9.20 -7.19 -1.73
C TYR A 207 10.14 -8.20 -1.09
N THR A 208 10.16 -8.24 0.24
CA THR A 208 11.02 -9.14 1.00
C THR A 208 10.29 -9.88 2.12
N ASN A 209 10.70 -11.11 2.40
CA ASN A 209 10.25 -11.84 3.59
C ASN A 209 8.73 -12.07 3.67
N ASN A 210 7.98 -11.92 2.58
CA ASN A 210 6.53 -12.12 2.59
C ASN A 210 6.18 -13.60 2.38
N ILE A 211 4.99 -14.00 2.83
CA ILE A 211 4.42 -15.33 2.56
C ILE A 211 3.14 -15.17 1.74
N PHE A 212 3.11 -15.74 0.54
CA PHE A 212 1.94 -15.83 -0.34
C PHE A 212 1.36 -17.23 -0.27
N ILE A 213 0.05 -17.35 -0.08
CA ILE A 213 -0.62 -18.62 0.20
C ILE A 213 -1.94 -18.67 -0.55
N ASP A 214 -2.14 -19.70 -1.37
CA ASP A 214 -3.43 -19.99 -2.02
C ASP A 214 -3.96 -18.79 -2.82
N THR A 215 -3.14 -18.32 -3.77
CA THR A 215 -3.46 -17.19 -4.64
C THR A 215 -3.24 -17.56 -6.11
N PRO A 216 -4.11 -17.11 -7.04
CA PRO A 216 -3.96 -17.46 -8.46
C PRO A 216 -2.67 -16.90 -9.08
N ILE A 217 -2.27 -15.72 -8.62
CA ILE A 217 -1.02 -15.06 -9.02
C ILE A 217 -0.25 -14.69 -7.75
N GLY A 218 1.08 -14.66 -7.80
CA GLY A 218 1.90 -14.05 -6.76
C GLY A 218 1.99 -12.54 -6.98
N ILE A 219 2.71 -12.17 -8.04
CA ILE A 219 2.98 -10.78 -8.42
C ILE A 219 2.67 -10.58 -9.90
N LYS A 220 1.89 -9.53 -10.21
CA LYS A 220 1.73 -9.03 -11.58
C LYS A 220 2.56 -7.76 -11.76
N VAL A 221 3.26 -7.68 -12.89
CA VAL A 221 4.00 -6.49 -13.31
C VAL A 221 3.70 -6.17 -14.77
N ASP A 222 3.53 -4.88 -15.09
CA ASP A 222 3.33 -4.41 -16.46
C ASP A 222 4.14 -3.14 -16.75
N ASN A 223 4.40 -2.89 -18.05
CA ASN A 223 5.04 -1.68 -18.56
C ASN A 223 3.99 -0.72 -19.15
N ARG A 224 2.83 -0.53 -18.49
CA ARG A 224 1.69 0.21 -19.05
C ARG A 224 2.03 1.56 -19.66
N MET A 225 2.93 2.32 -19.05
CA MET A 225 3.35 3.65 -19.51
C MET A 225 4.05 3.62 -20.88
N GLN A 226 4.60 2.48 -21.26
CA GLN A 226 5.14 2.21 -22.59
C GLN A 226 4.14 1.49 -23.50
N ALA A 227 3.44 0.49 -22.96
CA ALA A 227 2.65 -0.47 -23.73
C ALA A 227 1.28 0.06 -24.18
N PHE A 228 0.62 0.87 -23.35
CA PHE A 228 -0.78 1.20 -23.55
C PHE A 228 -1.00 2.67 -23.89
N GLU A 229 -1.73 2.92 -24.99
CA GLU A 229 -2.03 4.27 -25.48
C GLU A 229 -2.75 5.16 -24.46
N TRP A 230 -3.56 4.57 -23.57
CA TRP A 230 -4.24 5.32 -22.52
C TRP A 230 -3.29 5.80 -21.41
N ALA A 231 -2.15 5.11 -21.20
CA ALA A 231 -1.21 5.40 -20.13
C ALA A 231 -0.07 6.33 -20.59
N LYS A 232 0.33 6.26 -21.86
CA LYS A 232 1.37 7.13 -22.45
C LYS A 232 1.20 8.63 -22.16
N PRO A 233 -0.02 9.22 -22.22
CA PRO A 233 -0.22 10.64 -21.91
C PRO A 233 0.16 11.02 -20.48
N MET A 234 0.25 10.08 -19.53
CA MET A 234 0.60 10.39 -18.14
C MET A 234 2.05 10.88 -17.99
N ILE A 235 2.96 10.34 -18.81
CA ILE A 235 4.40 10.68 -18.84
C ILE A 235 4.79 11.59 -20.02
N ALA A 236 3.83 12.00 -20.86
CA ALA A 236 4.08 12.98 -21.91
C ALA A 236 4.38 14.37 -21.31
N ALA A 237 4.98 15.25 -22.11
CA ALA A 237 5.18 16.64 -21.72
C ALA A 237 3.84 17.32 -21.38
N GLY A 238 3.79 18.02 -20.25
CA GLY A 238 2.59 18.56 -19.63
C GLY A 238 1.69 17.53 -18.95
N GLY A 239 2.07 16.25 -18.96
CA GLY A 239 1.31 15.15 -18.37
C GLY A 239 1.20 15.22 -16.85
N VAL A 240 0.29 14.41 -16.30
CA VAL A 240 -0.02 14.44 -14.87
C VAL A 240 1.19 14.12 -13.98
N ILE A 241 2.10 13.27 -14.44
CA ILE A 241 3.31 12.91 -13.68
C ILE A 241 4.27 14.10 -13.61
N GLU A 242 4.51 14.81 -14.72
CA GLU A 242 5.34 16.01 -14.73
C GLU A 242 4.78 17.09 -13.79
N GLN A 243 3.48 17.35 -13.84
CA GLN A 243 2.82 18.31 -12.96
C GLN A 243 2.99 17.96 -11.48
N ARG A 244 2.82 16.69 -11.12
CA ARG A 244 2.92 16.22 -9.72
C ARG A 244 4.35 16.24 -9.20
N LEU A 245 5.33 15.93 -10.05
CA LEU A 245 6.75 16.02 -9.71
C LEU A 245 7.19 17.49 -9.54
N ALA A 246 6.76 18.38 -10.44
CA ALA A 246 7.02 19.81 -10.34
C ALA A 246 6.46 20.42 -9.05
N ALA A 247 5.27 19.98 -8.60
CA ALA A 247 4.63 20.48 -7.39
C ALA A 247 5.47 20.31 -6.11
N VAL A 248 6.39 19.34 -6.07
CA VAL A 248 7.25 19.07 -4.91
C VAL A 248 8.73 19.36 -5.16
N LYS A 249 9.09 19.92 -6.33
CA LYS A 249 10.49 20.17 -6.74
C LYS A 249 11.35 18.91 -6.58
N TYR A 250 10.86 17.80 -7.12
CA TYR A 250 11.38 16.44 -6.94
C TYR A 250 12.90 16.24 -7.15
N ASN A 251 13.56 17.10 -7.95
CA ASN A 251 14.99 17.03 -8.25
C ASN A 251 15.85 18.02 -7.45
N GLN A 252 15.30 18.65 -6.40
CA GLN A 252 16.01 19.51 -5.46
C GLN A 252 15.86 18.97 -4.03
N PRO A 253 16.73 19.37 -3.09
CA PRO A 253 16.52 19.06 -1.68
C PRO A 253 15.16 19.58 -1.19
N PRO A 254 14.43 18.84 -0.34
CA PRO A 254 14.88 17.60 0.33
C PRO A 254 14.68 16.31 -0.50
N TYR A 255 13.94 16.36 -1.62
CA TYR A 255 13.61 15.15 -2.40
C TYR A 255 14.82 14.51 -3.06
N SER A 256 15.73 15.30 -3.65
CA SER A 256 16.91 14.74 -4.33
C SER A 256 17.91 14.08 -3.37
N GLU A 257 17.89 14.47 -2.10
CA GLU A 257 18.73 13.87 -1.06
C GLU A 257 18.05 12.64 -0.44
N ARG A 258 16.75 12.73 -0.13
CA ARG A 258 16.02 11.63 0.50
C ARG A 258 15.65 10.52 -0.47
N TYR A 259 15.39 10.84 -1.74
CA TYR A 259 15.04 9.88 -2.79
C TYR A 259 15.88 10.13 -4.07
N PRO A 260 17.17 9.77 -4.06
CA PRO A 260 18.09 10.07 -5.17
C PRO A 260 17.63 9.52 -6.53
N GLU A 261 16.95 8.37 -6.56
CA GLU A 261 16.41 7.77 -7.78
C GLU A 261 15.29 8.62 -8.39
N LEU A 262 14.51 9.32 -7.57
CA LEU A 262 13.45 10.21 -8.05
C LEU A 262 14.03 11.41 -8.80
N ALA A 263 15.17 11.95 -8.34
CA ALA A 263 15.80 13.09 -8.99
C ALA A 263 16.22 12.77 -10.45
N LYS A 264 16.45 11.48 -10.75
CA LYS A 264 16.83 10.97 -12.07
C LYS A 264 15.66 10.44 -12.89
N TYR A 265 14.42 10.65 -12.45
CA TYR A 265 13.22 10.01 -13.00
C TYR A 265 13.09 10.17 -14.53
N TRP A 266 13.37 11.36 -15.06
CA TRP A 266 13.30 11.62 -16.51
C TRP A 266 14.56 11.19 -17.27
N ASP A 267 15.71 11.14 -16.60
CA ASP A 267 16.98 10.71 -17.20
C ASP A 267 17.00 9.20 -17.46
N GLU A 268 16.21 8.43 -16.70
CA GLU A 268 16.24 6.97 -16.73
C GLU A 268 15.14 6.33 -17.59
N ASP A 269 14.38 7.06 -18.41
CA ASP A 269 13.18 6.58 -19.13
C ASP A 269 12.04 6.11 -18.18
N PRO A 270 11.05 6.97 -17.90
CA PRO A 270 9.96 6.65 -16.97
C PRO A 270 8.92 5.67 -17.54
N SER A 271 8.99 5.32 -18.82
CA SER A 271 8.02 4.41 -19.44
C SER A 271 8.25 2.94 -19.05
N LEU A 272 9.44 2.61 -18.55
CA LEU A 272 9.87 1.27 -18.20
C LEU A 272 10.03 1.10 -16.69
N PRO A 273 9.32 0.13 -16.07
CA PRO A 273 9.61 -0.37 -14.73
C PRO A 273 11.08 -0.75 -14.56
N LYS A 274 11.68 -0.39 -13.42
CA LYS A 274 13.05 -0.78 -13.07
C LYS A 274 13.23 -0.90 -11.56
N ARG A 275 14.27 -1.65 -11.16
CA ARG A 275 14.66 -1.83 -9.75
C ARG A 275 13.52 -2.31 -8.83
N ASN A 276 12.51 -2.96 -9.39
CA ASN A 276 11.56 -3.70 -8.58
C ASN A 276 12.24 -5.01 -8.15
N LEU A 277 12.33 -5.28 -6.86
CA LEU A 277 13.05 -6.43 -6.29
C LEU A 277 12.08 -7.35 -5.55
N ILE A 278 12.10 -8.63 -5.89
CA ILE A 278 11.37 -9.70 -5.24
C ILE A 278 12.40 -10.70 -4.72
N ASP A 279 12.63 -10.70 -3.41
CA ASP A 279 13.72 -11.44 -2.77
C ASP A 279 13.26 -12.03 -1.44
N GLU A 280 13.76 -13.21 -1.06
CA GLU A 280 13.46 -13.84 0.24
C GLU A 280 11.94 -14.03 0.54
N ASN A 281 11.08 -14.20 -0.47
CA ASN A 281 9.65 -14.47 -0.27
C ASN A 281 9.34 -15.97 -0.37
N VAL A 282 8.26 -16.37 0.29
CA VAL A 282 7.74 -17.74 0.25
C VAL A 282 6.42 -17.75 -0.51
N PHE A 283 6.29 -18.63 -1.50
CA PHE A 283 5.08 -18.83 -2.29
C PHE A 283 4.59 -20.26 -2.08
N VAL A 284 3.41 -20.41 -1.48
CA VAL A 284 2.78 -21.69 -1.13
C VAL A 284 1.48 -21.83 -1.91
N GLN A 285 1.38 -22.82 -2.79
CA GLN A 285 0.17 -23.06 -3.59
C GLN A 285 -0.25 -21.81 -4.38
N VAL A 286 0.71 -21.26 -5.13
CA VAL A 286 0.50 -20.10 -6.01
C VAL A 286 0.60 -20.58 -7.45
N ASP A 287 -0.49 -20.46 -8.22
CA ASP A 287 -0.55 -21.05 -9.58
C ASP A 287 0.46 -20.40 -10.53
N GLN A 288 0.48 -19.06 -10.57
CA GLN A 288 1.42 -18.28 -11.36
C GLN A 288 2.21 -17.30 -10.48
N ILE A 289 3.47 -17.63 -10.18
CA ILE A 289 4.31 -16.80 -9.29
C ILE A 289 4.46 -15.36 -9.82
N ILE A 290 4.78 -15.22 -11.11
CA ILE A 290 4.93 -13.93 -11.77
C ILE A 290 4.08 -13.90 -13.03
N LYS A 291 3.15 -12.94 -13.08
CA LYS A 291 2.42 -12.57 -14.29
C LYS A 291 3.00 -11.29 -14.87
N ARG A 292 3.84 -11.45 -15.88
CA ARG A 292 4.31 -10.33 -16.68
C ARG A 292 3.28 -10.04 -17.78
N VAL A 293 2.86 -8.79 -17.89
CA VAL A 293 2.04 -8.31 -19.01
C VAL A 293 2.81 -7.20 -19.71
N ASP A 294 3.38 -7.53 -20.85
CA ASP A 294 4.10 -6.62 -21.70
C ASP A 294 3.57 -6.70 -23.13
N GLU A 295 3.09 -5.56 -23.64
CA GLU A 295 2.73 -5.40 -25.04
C GLU A 295 3.64 -4.32 -25.66
N GLY A 296 4.24 -4.61 -26.83
CA GLY A 296 5.05 -3.65 -27.58
C GLY A 296 6.54 -3.97 -27.71
N VAL A 297 7.32 -2.96 -28.11
CA VAL A 297 8.76 -3.06 -28.40
C VAL A 297 9.54 -3.04 -27.08
N ASN A 298 9.72 -4.18 -26.40
CA ASN A 298 10.71 -4.46 -25.32
C ASN A 298 10.40 -5.78 -24.56
N THR A 299 9.95 -6.84 -25.26
CA THR A 299 9.63 -8.14 -24.63
C THR A 299 10.81 -8.75 -23.85
N ASP A 300 12.03 -8.36 -24.20
CA ASP A 300 13.25 -8.89 -23.60
C ASP A 300 13.69 -8.13 -22.33
N LYS A 301 13.06 -6.98 -22.00
CA LYS A 301 13.46 -6.18 -20.83
C LYS A 301 12.93 -6.74 -19.51
N LYS A 302 13.80 -6.81 -18.51
CA LYS A 302 13.47 -7.28 -17.17
C LYS A 302 12.73 -6.16 -16.38
N LEU A 303 11.42 -6.31 -16.16
CA LEU A 303 10.58 -5.34 -15.44
C LEU A 303 10.71 -5.43 -13.90
N LEU A 304 11.16 -6.58 -13.41
CA LEU A 304 11.47 -6.84 -12.01
C LEU A 304 12.59 -7.86 -11.88
N GLU A 305 13.26 -7.85 -10.74
CA GLU A 305 14.22 -8.85 -10.32
C GLU A 305 13.57 -9.85 -9.37
N PHE A 306 13.48 -11.11 -9.82
CA PHE A 306 13.11 -12.23 -8.97
C PHE A 306 14.37 -13.04 -8.70
N THR A 307 14.82 -13.06 -7.44
CA THR A 307 16.07 -13.72 -7.03
C THR A 307 15.85 -15.20 -6.75
N ASP A 308 16.95 -15.96 -6.69
CA ASP A 308 16.96 -17.37 -6.30
C ASP A 308 16.74 -17.59 -4.78
N ASN A 309 16.66 -16.51 -3.99
CA ASN A 309 16.37 -16.62 -2.55
C ASN A 309 14.86 -16.71 -2.26
N ASN A 310 14.01 -16.67 -3.27
CA ASN A 310 12.58 -16.96 -3.09
C ASN A 310 12.36 -18.48 -3.04
N TYR A 311 11.42 -18.93 -2.21
CA TYR A 311 11.05 -20.34 -2.10
C TYR A 311 9.63 -20.57 -2.60
N ILE A 312 9.48 -21.50 -3.54
CA ILE A 312 8.20 -21.85 -4.16
C ILE A 312 7.88 -23.31 -3.81
N THR A 313 6.68 -23.58 -3.30
CA THR A 313 6.23 -24.93 -2.95
C THR A 313 4.72 -25.09 -3.09
N ASN A 314 4.26 -26.32 -3.29
CA ASN A 314 2.83 -26.69 -3.21
C ASN A 314 2.49 -27.44 -1.91
N GLU A 315 3.51 -27.75 -1.10
CA GLU A 315 3.39 -28.43 0.18
C GLU A 315 3.36 -27.43 1.35
N ASP A 316 2.93 -27.89 2.52
CA ASP A 316 3.04 -27.10 3.75
C ASP A 316 4.54 -26.90 4.10
N PRO A 317 5.05 -25.66 4.15
CA PRO A 317 6.45 -25.39 4.46
C PRO A 317 6.80 -25.56 5.95
N GLY A 318 5.86 -25.99 6.79
CA GLY A 318 6.01 -26.14 8.23
C GLY A 318 5.28 -25.06 9.02
N PHE A 319 4.07 -24.68 8.60
CA PHE A 319 3.18 -23.85 9.39
C PHE A 319 2.84 -24.53 10.74
N VAL A 320 2.56 -23.70 11.75
CA VAL A 320 2.09 -24.17 13.06
C VAL A 320 0.76 -24.92 12.89
N ASP A 321 -0.21 -24.27 12.24
CA ASP A 321 -1.53 -24.84 11.94
C ASP A 321 -2.16 -24.13 10.75
N LYS A 322 -1.98 -24.70 9.55
CA LYS A 322 -2.50 -24.14 8.30
C LYS A 322 -4.03 -24.14 8.25
N GLU A 323 -4.69 -25.16 8.81
CA GLU A 323 -6.15 -25.33 8.72
C GLU A 323 -6.88 -24.22 9.48
N ASN A 324 -6.33 -23.80 10.61
CA ASN A 324 -6.82 -22.67 11.41
C ASN A 324 -6.11 -21.34 11.08
N GLN A 325 -5.43 -21.24 9.93
CA GLN A 325 -4.76 -20.03 9.43
C GLN A 325 -3.65 -19.49 10.36
N ASN A 326 -3.09 -20.32 11.24
CA ASN A 326 -1.87 -19.99 11.97
C ASN A 326 -0.64 -20.24 11.10
N PHE A 327 -0.35 -19.25 10.26
CA PHE A 327 0.76 -19.27 9.31
C PHE A 327 2.13 -18.94 9.94
N LYS A 328 2.23 -18.91 11.27
CA LYS A 328 3.54 -18.88 11.93
C LYS A 328 4.33 -20.12 11.51
N LEU A 329 5.61 -19.96 11.20
CA LEU A 329 6.47 -21.09 10.85
C LEU A 329 6.99 -21.75 12.12
N LYS A 330 7.00 -23.09 12.18
CA LYS A 330 7.70 -23.83 13.23
C LYS A 330 9.20 -23.54 13.12
N ASP A 331 9.93 -23.55 14.24
CA ASP A 331 11.39 -23.35 14.24
C ASP A 331 12.13 -24.39 13.36
N THR A 332 11.51 -25.55 13.14
CA THR A 332 12.00 -26.62 12.27
C THR A 332 11.56 -26.48 10.81
N SER A 333 10.91 -25.37 10.43
CA SER A 333 10.43 -25.13 9.07
C SER A 333 11.57 -25.19 8.05
N VAL A 334 11.28 -25.76 6.88
CA VAL A 334 12.24 -25.83 5.77
C VAL A 334 12.64 -24.43 5.26
N ILE A 335 11.81 -23.42 5.48
CA ILE A 335 12.04 -22.05 5.02
C ILE A 335 13.34 -21.50 5.58
N PHE A 336 13.60 -21.64 6.88
CA PHE A 336 14.83 -21.11 7.51
C PHE A 336 16.11 -21.76 6.98
N LYS A 337 16.01 -22.96 6.40
CA LYS A 337 17.13 -23.62 5.71
C LYS A 337 17.26 -23.16 4.26
N LYS A 338 16.14 -22.96 3.56
CA LYS A 338 16.11 -22.62 2.13
C LYS A 338 16.34 -21.14 1.87
N ILE A 339 15.93 -20.29 2.80
CA ILE A 339 16.10 -18.84 2.79
C ILE A 339 16.75 -18.46 4.12
N PRO A 340 18.09 -18.57 4.26
CA PRO A 340 18.76 -18.27 5.53
C PRO A 340 18.52 -16.86 6.08
N GLY A 341 18.20 -15.89 5.21
CA GLY A 341 17.83 -14.53 5.58
C GLY A 341 16.40 -14.36 6.08
N PHE A 342 15.52 -15.37 5.91
CA PHE A 342 14.12 -15.26 6.26
C PHE A 342 13.91 -15.13 7.77
N LYS A 343 13.21 -14.07 8.17
CA LYS A 343 12.84 -13.74 9.54
C LYS A 343 11.42 -14.18 9.81
N GLN A 344 11.18 -14.73 10.99
CA GLN A 344 9.84 -15.08 11.44
C GLN A 344 8.94 -13.83 11.42
N ILE A 345 7.76 -13.96 10.81
CA ILE A 345 6.72 -12.94 10.88
C ILE A 345 6.07 -13.01 12.27
N PRO A 346 5.98 -11.90 13.01
CA PRO A 346 5.38 -11.87 14.35
C PRO A 346 3.85 -11.91 14.28
N VAL A 347 3.29 -13.04 13.84
CA VAL A 347 1.84 -13.23 13.61
C VAL A 347 1.01 -12.88 14.85
N GLU A 348 1.52 -13.17 16.05
CA GLU A 348 0.86 -12.85 17.31
C GLU A 348 0.69 -11.35 17.60
N LYS A 349 1.30 -10.46 16.81
CA LYS A 349 1.17 -9.01 16.93
C LYS A 349 0.21 -8.41 15.91
N ILE A 350 -0.34 -9.20 15.00
CA ILE A 350 -1.21 -8.71 13.92
C ILE A 350 -2.63 -8.56 14.42
N GLY A 351 -3.27 -7.46 14.03
CA GLY A 351 -4.62 -7.10 14.41
C GLY A 351 -4.68 -6.26 15.70
N PRO A 352 -5.90 -5.97 16.18
CA PRO A 352 -6.13 -5.31 17.45
C PRO A 352 -5.56 -6.10 18.65
N LEU A 353 -5.02 -5.37 19.64
CA LEU A 353 -4.42 -5.84 20.89
C LEU A 353 -5.42 -5.94 22.04
#